data_AF-E6LRM8-F1
#
_entry.id   AF-E6LRM8-F1
#
_cell.length_a   1.000
_cell.length_b   1.000
_cell.length_c   1.000
_cell.angle_alpha   90.00
_cell.angle_beta   90.00
_cell.angle_gamma   90.00
#
_symmetry.space_group_name_H-M   'P 1'
#
loop_
_entity.id
_entity.type
_entity.pdbx_description
1 polymer ?
#
loop_
_entity_poly.entity_id
_entity_poly.type
_entity_poly.pdbx_seq_one_letter_code
_entity_poly.pdbx_strand_id
1 'polypeptide(L)'
;MNCIWEIALKAQKSGYNLEDLRFRNSESPSPYTESSFDFLNSDTIEENEIEVNPLYRFANELGEIFLPDVEGFESVRKIFLDIIFHYIAVWDLRSGGDKKELRAMYILKEIEEGRFLKSIRKTLLSLDFEKSKRIIFCLLDLCKCKDYITVFRKALRELYPKANLYIHSENLRKFTIFTGVDKTKEEVERMEMLEKLFLPISYETDVFWKYHFGIMGVDESMKIGKTAIY
;
A
#
# COMPACT_ATOMS: atom_id res chain seq x y z
N MET A 1 0.52 0.17 22.10
CA MET A 1 -0.36 -0.85 22.69
C MET A 1 0.39 -2.14 22.47
N ASN A 2 1.11 -2.61 23.49
CA ASN A 2 2.26 -3.52 23.37
C ASN A 2 1.87 -4.96 22.98
N CYS A 3 1.40 -5.13 21.75
CA CYS A 3 1.03 -6.39 21.12
C CYS A 3 2.15 -6.91 20.22
N ILE A 4 2.07 -8.17 19.82
CA ILE A 4 3.12 -8.86 19.05
C ILE A 4 3.45 -8.16 17.71
N TRP A 5 2.46 -7.55 17.05
CA TRP A 5 2.73 -6.82 15.80
C TRP A 5 3.69 -5.63 15.99
N GLU A 6 3.69 -4.97 17.15
CA GLU A 6 4.65 -3.90 17.44
C GLU A 6 6.08 -4.45 17.53
N ILE A 7 6.24 -5.66 18.07
CA ILE A 7 7.52 -6.39 18.10
C ILE A 7 8.00 -6.64 16.68
N ALA A 8 7.13 -7.17 15.81
CA ALA A 8 7.48 -7.44 14.42
C ALA A 8 7.93 -6.16 13.66
N LEU A 9 7.27 -5.03 13.91
CA LEU A 9 7.68 -3.74 13.32
C LEU A 9 9.00 -3.22 13.87
N LYS A 10 9.25 -3.37 15.17
CA LYS A 10 10.54 -3.00 15.80
C LYS A 10 11.69 -3.90 15.32
N ALA A 11 11.42 -5.20 15.15
CA ALA A 11 12.36 -6.16 14.58
C ALA A 11 12.81 -5.73 13.18
N GLN A 12 11.84 -5.42 12.32
CA GLN A 12 12.11 -4.97 10.96
C GLN A 12 12.94 -3.68 10.91
N LYS A 13 12.64 -2.72 11.80
CA LYS A 13 13.45 -1.49 11.93
C LYS A 13 14.88 -1.76 12.41
N SER A 14 15.06 -2.80 13.23
CA SER A 14 16.35 -3.22 13.77
C SER A 14 17.12 -4.16 12.84
N GLY A 15 16.57 -4.48 11.65
CA GLY A 15 17.22 -5.32 10.64
C GLY A 15 16.95 -6.83 10.78
N TYR A 16 16.08 -7.24 11.70
CA TYR A 16 15.66 -8.62 11.86
C TYR A 16 14.43 -8.93 11.02
N ASN A 17 14.39 -10.10 10.40
CA ASN A 17 13.14 -10.62 9.84
C ASN A 17 12.33 -11.29 10.94
N LEU A 18 11.01 -11.39 10.72
CA LEU A 18 10.12 -12.06 11.68
C LEU A 18 10.54 -13.52 11.93
N GLU A 19 11.05 -14.20 10.90
CA GLU A 19 11.52 -15.59 10.95
C GLU A 19 12.79 -15.81 11.77
N ASP A 20 13.54 -14.73 12.05
CA ASP A 20 14.75 -14.76 12.87
C ASP A 20 14.42 -14.71 14.37
N LEU A 21 13.19 -14.32 14.72
CA LEU A 21 12.74 -14.18 16.10
C LEU A 21 12.33 -15.52 16.70
N ARG A 22 12.42 -15.63 18.02
CA ARG A 22 11.92 -16.76 18.81
C ARG A 22 11.06 -16.24 19.94
N PHE A 23 9.80 -16.65 19.97
CA PHE A 23 8.89 -16.28 21.04
C PHE A 23 8.93 -17.31 22.18
N ARG A 24 9.12 -16.78 23.40
CA ARG A 24 9.25 -17.56 24.63
C ARG A 24 8.18 -17.12 25.63
N ASN A 25 7.65 -18.07 26.40
CA ASN A 25 6.73 -17.72 27.47
C ASN A 25 7.50 -16.94 28.55
N SER A 26 6.99 -15.78 28.95
CA SER A 26 7.58 -15.04 30.06
C SER A 26 7.32 -15.77 31.38
N GLU A 27 8.30 -15.74 32.29
CA GLU A 27 8.17 -16.34 33.62
C GLU A 27 7.40 -15.43 34.59
N SER A 28 7.45 -14.12 34.35
CA SER A 28 6.75 -13.11 35.15
C SER A 28 6.09 -12.07 34.25
N PRO A 29 5.12 -12.47 33.41
CA PRO A 29 4.49 -11.55 32.47
C PRO A 29 3.67 -10.49 33.19
N SER A 30 3.68 -9.27 32.64
CA SER A 30 2.71 -8.26 33.03
C SER A 30 1.31 -8.69 32.56
N PRO A 31 0.27 -8.60 33.41
CA PRO A 31 -1.11 -8.88 32.98
C PRO A 31 -1.67 -7.80 32.05
N TYR A 32 -0.91 -6.72 31.78
CA TYR A 32 -1.33 -5.58 30.97
C TYR A 32 -0.60 -5.47 29.63
N THR A 33 0.34 -6.36 29.32
CA THR A 33 1.09 -6.33 28.05
C THR A 33 1.27 -7.72 27.47
N GLU A 34 1.30 -7.81 26.13
CA GLU A 34 1.59 -9.06 25.42
C GLU A 34 3.10 -9.28 25.26
N SER A 35 3.86 -8.20 25.11
CA SER A 35 5.32 -8.24 25.17
C SER A 35 5.84 -8.02 26.60
N SER A 36 6.91 -8.73 26.95
CA SER A 36 7.60 -8.60 28.23
C SER A 36 9.03 -8.11 28.00
N PHE A 37 9.17 -6.88 27.49
CA PHE A 37 10.48 -6.23 27.40
C PHE A 37 10.91 -5.68 28.76
N ASP A 38 12.21 -5.75 29.06
CA ASP A 38 12.80 -5.15 30.27
C ASP A 38 12.55 -3.63 30.34
N PHE A 39 12.49 -2.98 29.18
CA PHE A 39 12.17 -1.55 29.07
C PHE A 39 10.96 -1.34 28.17
N LEU A 40 9.85 -0.85 28.76
CA LEU A 40 8.61 -0.55 28.03
C LEU A 40 8.80 0.44 26.86
N ASN A 41 9.80 1.31 26.94
CA ASN A 41 10.11 2.35 25.96
C ASN A 41 11.26 1.97 25.01
N SER A 42 11.71 0.70 24.99
CA SER A 42 12.74 0.30 24.02
C SER A 42 12.17 0.36 22.60
N ASP A 43 12.85 1.09 21.72
CA ASP A 43 12.47 1.20 20.30
C ASP A 43 13.22 0.20 19.40
N THR A 44 14.21 -0.50 19.97
CA THR A 44 15.09 -1.44 19.28
C THR A 44 15.03 -2.82 19.91
N ILE A 45 15.18 -3.84 19.07
CA ILE A 45 15.32 -5.22 19.51
C ILE A 45 16.81 -5.55 19.53
N GLU A 46 17.32 -5.89 20.71
CA GLU A 46 18.73 -6.24 20.93
C GLU A 46 18.96 -7.76 20.87
N GLU A 47 17.93 -8.56 21.15
CA GLU A 47 17.97 -10.02 21.21
C GLU A 47 16.90 -10.63 20.30
N ASN A 48 17.20 -11.79 19.71
CA ASN A 48 16.26 -12.51 18.85
C ASN A 48 15.23 -13.34 19.64
N GLU A 49 15.50 -13.63 20.91
CA GLU A 49 14.54 -14.26 21.82
C GLU A 49 13.67 -13.20 22.49
N ILE A 50 12.36 -13.30 22.31
CA ILE A 50 11.39 -12.32 22.79
C ILE A 50 10.44 -13.00 23.77
N GLU A 51 10.38 -12.47 24.99
CA GLU A 51 9.41 -12.91 25.98
C GLU A 51 8.01 -12.34 25.71
N VAL A 52 7.02 -13.23 25.76
CA VAL A 52 5.62 -12.91 25.49
C VAL A 52 4.69 -13.50 26.53
N ASN A 53 3.55 -12.83 26.72
CA ASN A 53 2.46 -13.28 27.58
C ASN A 53 1.30 -13.86 26.72
N PRO A 54 1.17 -15.20 26.60
CA PRO A 54 0.06 -15.84 25.88
C PRO A 54 -1.31 -15.55 26.49
N LEU A 55 -1.36 -15.22 27.78
CA LEU A 55 -2.61 -15.06 28.52
C LEU A 55 -3.15 -13.63 28.48
N TYR A 56 -2.44 -12.66 27.90
CA TYR A 56 -2.93 -11.29 27.83
C TYR A 56 -4.20 -11.16 26.97
N ARG A 57 -4.17 -11.71 25.74
CA ARG A 57 -5.31 -11.71 24.80
C ARG A 57 -6.00 -13.04 24.67
N PHE A 58 -5.25 -14.13 24.83
CA PHE A 58 -5.69 -15.48 24.49
C PHE A 58 -5.84 -16.36 25.74
N ALA A 59 -6.19 -15.77 26.89
CA ALA A 59 -6.38 -16.53 28.14
C ALA A 59 -7.41 -17.66 27.98
N ASN A 60 -8.48 -17.44 27.21
CA ASN A 60 -9.55 -18.43 27.03
C ASN A 60 -9.09 -19.59 26.14
N GLU A 61 -8.27 -19.31 25.13
CA GLU A 61 -7.83 -20.27 24.12
C GLU A 61 -6.54 -21.00 24.51
N LEU A 62 -5.64 -20.30 25.20
CA LEU A 62 -4.28 -20.77 25.53
C LEU A 62 -4.10 -21.05 27.03
N GLY A 63 -5.08 -20.73 27.88
CA GLY A 63 -5.02 -20.93 29.33
C GLY A 63 -4.73 -22.37 29.73
N GLU A 64 -5.44 -23.35 29.16
CA GLU A 64 -5.24 -24.77 29.47
C GLU A 64 -3.84 -25.31 29.13
N ILE A 65 -3.04 -24.55 28.37
CA ILE A 65 -1.71 -24.93 27.91
C ILE A 65 -0.62 -24.18 28.69
N PHE A 66 -0.84 -22.88 28.96
CA PHE A 66 0.20 -21.97 29.46
C PHE A 66 -0.05 -21.41 30.86
N LEU A 67 -1.15 -21.79 31.53
CA LEU A 67 -1.31 -21.47 32.94
C LEU A 67 -0.19 -22.11 33.79
N PRO A 68 0.25 -21.45 34.89
CA PRO A 68 1.39 -21.91 35.69
C PRO A 68 1.22 -23.30 36.33
N ASP A 69 -0.02 -23.72 36.57
CA ASP A 69 -0.40 -25.00 37.16
C ASP A 69 -0.39 -26.17 36.16
N VAL A 70 -0.17 -25.90 34.87
CA VAL A 70 -0.07 -26.92 33.83
C VAL A 70 1.35 -27.48 33.79
N GLU A 71 1.51 -28.73 34.20
CA GLU A 71 2.77 -29.48 34.17
C GLU A 71 2.87 -30.42 32.96
N GLY A 72 4.10 -30.65 32.47
CA GLY A 72 4.39 -31.58 31.38
C GLY A 72 4.51 -30.92 30.00
N PHE A 73 5.08 -31.68 29.05
CA PHE A 73 5.25 -31.29 27.65
C PHE A 73 5.93 -29.92 27.44
N GLU A 74 6.82 -29.50 28.34
CA GLU A 74 7.44 -28.17 28.33
C GLU A 74 8.14 -27.85 27.01
N SER A 75 8.86 -28.83 26.46
CA SER A 75 9.53 -28.69 25.17
C SER A 75 8.55 -28.48 24.01
N VAL A 76 7.43 -29.21 24.02
CA VAL A 76 6.37 -29.08 23.00
C VAL A 76 5.65 -27.76 23.15
N ARG A 77 5.34 -27.33 24.38
CA ARG A 77 4.69 -26.05 24.66
C ARG A 77 5.52 -24.85 24.20
N LYS A 78 6.85 -24.90 24.39
CA LYS A 78 7.77 -23.88 23.88
C LYS A 78 7.71 -23.77 22.35
N ILE A 79 7.79 -24.91 21.65
CA ILE A 79 7.71 -24.95 20.18
C ILE A 79 6.33 -24.46 19.71
N PHE A 80 5.26 -24.90 20.36
CA PHE A 80 3.90 -24.49 20.03
C PHE A 80 3.69 -22.99 20.20
N LEU A 81 4.18 -22.41 21.30
CA LEU A 81 4.11 -20.97 21.55
C LEU A 81 4.83 -20.19 20.44
N ASP A 82 6.04 -20.59 20.11
CA ASP A 82 6.84 -19.93 19.08
C ASP A 82 6.08 -19.91 17.75
N ILE A 83 5.56 -21.07 17.33
CA ILE A 83 4.78 -21.20 16.09
C ILE A 83 3.52 -20.32 16.13
N ILE A 84 2.70 -20.42 17.19
CA ILE A 84 1.41 -19.71 17.22
C ILE A 84 1.61 -18.19 17.25
N PHE A 85 2.64 -17.71 17.96
CA PHE A 85 2.94 -16.28 18.02
C PHE A 85 3.48 -15.72 16.70
N HIS A 86 4.24 -16.50 15.93
CA HIS A 86 4.57 -16.13 14.55
C HIS A 86 3.32 -15.98 13.68
N TYR A 87 2.35 -16.90 13.81
CA TYR A 87 1.08 -16.79 13.09
C TYR A 87 0.25 -15.58 13.52
N ILE A 88 0.14 -15.33 14.84
CA ILE A 88 -0.58 -14.17 15.37
C ILE A 88 0.08 -12.87 14.92
N ALA A 89 1.43 -12.78 14.94
CA ALA A 89 2.16 -11.61 14.45
C ALA A 89 1.80 -11.27 13.00
N VAL A 90 1.82 -12.28 12.12
CA VAL A 90 1.44 -12.12 10.71
C VAL A 90 -0.02 -11.75 10.57
N TRP A 91 -0.90 -12.35 11.38
CA TRP A 91 -2.33 -12.06 11.33
C TRP A 91 -2.61 -10.64 11.79
N ASP A 92 -2.07 -10.20 12.93
CA ASP A 92 -2.26 -8.84 13.44
C ASP A 92 -1.74 -7.80 12.42
N LEU A 93 -0.57 -8.02 11.82
CA LEU A 93 -0.04 -7.15 10.76
C LEU A 93 -0.97 -7.04 9.54
N ARG A 94 -1.76 -8.09 9.27
CA ARG A 94 -2.73 -8.14 8.16
C ARG A 94 -4.14 -7.72 8.56
N SER A 95 -4.45 -7.69 9.85
CA SER A 95 -5.81 -7.46 10.39
C SER A 95 -6.34 -6.05 10.09
N GLY A 96 -5.46 -5.09 9.76
CA GLY A 96 -5.82 -3.78 9.24
C GLY A 96 -6.12 -3.73 7.73
N GLY A 97 -5.93 -4.85 7.00
CA GLY A 97 -6.05 -4.89 5.54
C GLY A 97 -7.50 -5.00 5.06
N ASP A 98 -7.90 -4.13 4.13
CA ASP A 98 -9.18 -4.24 3.45
C ASP A 98 -9.13 -5.30 2.32
N LYS A 99 -10.29 -5.87 1.95
CA LYS A 99 -10.42 -6.79 0.80
C LYS A 99 -9.91 -6.15 -0.49
N LYS A 100 -10.05 -4.83 -0.65
CA LYS A 100 -9.52 -4.09 -1.80
C LYS A 100 -7.98 -4.07 -1.78
N GLU A 101 -7.38 -3.92 -0.60
CA GLU A 101 -5.92 -3.93 -0.41
C GLU A 101 -5.33 -5.28 -0.77
N LEU A 102 -5.88 -6.36 -0.22
CA LEU A 102 -5.45 -7.72 -0.53
C LEU A 102 -5.51 -8.00 -2.04
N ARG A 103 -6.62 -7.62 -2.71
CA ARG A 103 -6.76 -7.76 -4.16
C ARG A 103 -5.70 -6.98 -4.94
N ALA A 104 -5.42 -5.74 -4.52
CA ALA A 104 -4.41 -4.95 -5.21
C ALA A 104 -3.01 -5.55 -5.07
N MET A 105 -2.67 -6.09 -3.90
CA MET A 105 -1.39 -6.77 -3.68
C MET A 105 -1.24 -8.00 -4.59
N TYR A 106 -2.26 -8.84 -4.70
CA TYR A 106 -2.23 -9.99 -5.62
C TYR A 106 -2.06 -9.55 -7.08
N ILE A 107 -2.78 -8.53 -7.52
CA ILE A 107 -2.66 -8.01 -8.89
C ILE A 107 -1.25 -7.48 -9.16
N LEU A 108 -0.68 -6.71 -8.23
CA LEU A 108 0.70 -6.21 -8.37
C LEU A 108 1.70 -7.37 -8.46
N LYS A 109 1.54 -8.40 -7.63
CA LYS A 109 2.38 -9.60 -7.67
C LYS A 109 2.26 -10.33 -9.02
N GLU A 110 1.06 -10.49 -9.56
CA GLU A 110 0.87 -11.13 -10.87
C GLU A 110 1.46 -10.31 -12.03
N ILE A 111 1.42 -8.98 -11.93
CA ILE A 111 2.07 -8.07 -12.88
C ILE A 111 3.59 -8.21 -12.78
N GLU A 112 4.13 -8.30 -11.57
CA GLU A 112 5.56 -8.55 -11.32
C GLU A 112 6.01 -9.93 -11.84
N GLU A 113 5.16 -10.95 -11.75
CA GLU A 113 5.42 -12.25 -12.37
C GLU A 113 5.24 -12.22 -13.90
N GLY A 114 4.73 -11.13 -14.46
CA GLY A 114 4.57 -10.93 -15.90
C GLY A 114 3.38 -11.66 -16.53
N ARG A 115 2.39 -12.05 -15.72
CA ARG A 115 1.20 -12.77 -16.20
C ARG A 115 0.28 -11.86 -17.01
N PHE A 116 0.12 -10.60 -16.59
CA PHE A 116 -0.77 -9.61 -17.19
C PHE A 116 -0.07 -8.27 -17.45
N LEU A 117 -0.69 -7.42 -18.27
CA LEU A 117 -0.32 -6.00 -18.46
C LEU A 117 1.16 -5.77 -18.85
N LYS A 118 1.73 -6.67 -19.64
CA LYS A 118 3.16 -6.66 -20.03
C LYS A 118 3.65 -5.32 -20.60
N SER A 119 2.80 -4.64 -21.38
CA SER A 119 3.14 -3.36 -22.03
C SER A 119 3.33 -2.21 -21.05
N ILE A 120 2.65 -2.23 -19.91
CA ILE A 120 2.69 -1.16 -18.90
C ILE A 120 3.41 -1.59 -17.62
N ARG A 121 3.75 -2.88 -17.48
CA ARG A 121 4.42 -3.46 -16.31
C ARG A 121 5.64 -2.64 -15.90
N LYS A 122 6.54 -2.33 -16.85
CA LYS A 122 7.77 -1.59 -16.57
C LYS A 122 7.47 -0.21 -15.99
N THR A 123 6.50 0.49 -16.56
CA THR A 123 6.10 1.84 -16.15
C THR A 123 5.37 1.84 -14.80
N LEU A 124 4.54 0.82 -14.55
CA LEU A 124 3.85 0.69 -13.27
C LEU A 124 4.84 0.37 -12.15
N LEU A 125 5.72 -0.62 -12.36
CA LEU A 125 6.70 -1.04 -11.36
C LEU A 125 7.85 -0.03 -11.14
N SER A 126 8.02 0.96 -12.03
CA SER A 126 8.95 2.07 -11.79
C SER A 126 8.39 3.13 -10.84
N LEU A 127 7.08 3.06 -10.52
CA LEU A 127 6.48 3.90 -9.48
C LEU A 127 6.77 3.31 -8.10
N ASP A 128 6.76 4.18 -7.09
CA ASP A 128 6.70 3.76 -5.69
C ASP A 128 5.53 2.80 -5.43
N PHE A 129 5.70 1.88 -4.49
CA PHE A 129 4.73 0.83 -4.17
C PHE A 129 3.35 1.41 -3.84
N GLU A 130 3.29 2.50 -3.06
CA GLU A 130 2.01 3.11 -2.69
C GLU A 130 1.32 3.73 -3.91
N LYS A 131 2.07 4.39 -4.80
CA LYS A 131 1.49 4.92 -6.05
C LYS A 131 0.97 3.80 -6.95
N SER A 132 1.75 2.74 -7.13
CA SER A 132 1.34 1.55 -7.88
C SER A 132 0.05 0.95 -7.32
N LYS A 133 -0.01 0.76 -5.99
CA LYS A 133 -1.19 0.26 -5.28
C LYS A 133 -2.41 1.15 -5.50
N ARG A 134 -2.26 2.48 -5.43
CA ARG A 134 -3.35 3.43 -5.67
C ARG A 134 -3.88 3.41 -7.12
N ILE A 135 -3.00 3.20 -8.10
CA ILE A 135 -3.42 2.99 -9.49
C ILE A 135 -4.26 1.71 -9.62
N ILE A 136 -3.84 0.62 -8.99
CA ILE A 136 -4.63 -0.63 -8.98
C ILE A 136 -5.97 -0.43 -8.23
N PHE A 137 -6.01 0.37 -7.17
CA PHE A 137 -7.27 0.75 -6.51
C PHE A 137 -8.23 1.47 -7.44
N CYS A 138 -7.73 2.39 -8.27
CA CYS A 138 -8.53 3.04 -9.28
C CYS A 138 -9.02 2.03 -10.32
N LEU A 139 -8.17 1.10 -10.77
CA LEU A 139 -8.56 0.08 -11.74
C LEU A 139 -9.69 -0.82 -11.19
N LEU A 140 -9.58 -1.23 -9.92
CA LEU A 140 -10.64 -1.97 -9.23
C LEU A 140 -11.95 -1.17 -9.10
N ASP A 141 -11.86 0.14 -8.89
CA ASP A 141 -13.03 1.03 -8.88
C ASP A 141 -13.68 1.12 -10.28
N LEU A 142 -12.86 1.20 -11.33
CA LEU A 142 -13.34 1.22 -12.73
C LEU A 142 -14.12 -0.05 -13.06
N CYS A 143 -13.60 -1.22 -12.68
CA CYS A 143 -14.27 -2.50 -12.92
C CYS A 143 -15.64 -2.60 -12.22
N LYS A 144 -15.84 -1.90 -11.10
CA LYS A 144 -17.10 -1.88 -10.36
C LYS A 144 -18.11 -0.89 -10.94
N CYS A 145 -17.71 0.36 -11.14
CA CYS A 145 -18.64 1.45 -11.41
C CYS A 145 -18.78 1.78 -12.91
N LYS A 146 -17.83 1.36 -13.75
CA LYS A 146 -17.76 1.67 -15.20
C LYS A 146 -17.77 3.17 -15.53
N ASP A 147 -17.45 4.03 -14.56
CA ASP A 147 -17.27 5.46 -14.77
C ASP A 147 -15.81 5.76 -15.14
N TYR A 148 -15.52 5.75 -16.44
CA TYR A 148 -14.19 5.97 -16.99
C TYR A 148 -13.64 7.36 -16.66
N ILE A 149 -14.48 8.40 -16.73
CA ILE A 149 -14.02 9.79 -16.60
C ILE A 149 -13.63 10.09 -15.16
N THR A 150 -14.49 9.75 -14.21
CA THR A 150 -14.24 10.02 -12.79
C THR A 150 -13.05 9.22 -12.29
N VAL A 151 -12.94 7.95 -12.68
CA VAL A 151 -11.83 7.10 -12.26
C VAL A 151 -10.51 7.50 -12.93
N PHE A 152 -10.54 7.87 -14.22
CA PHE A 152 -9.35 8.40 -14.89
C PHE A 152 -8.87 9.69 -14.23
N ARG A 153 -9.78 10.63 -13.91
CA ARG A 153 -9.44 11.86 -13.18
C ARG A 153 -8.80 11.55 -11.82
N LYS A 154 -9.32 10.54 -11.11
CA LYS A 154 -8.76 10.09 -9.83
C LYS A 154 -7.34 9.54 -10.01
N ALA A 155 -7.15 8.61 -10.94
CA ALA A 155 -5.84 8.02 -11.24
C ALA A 155 -4.81 9.07 -11.70
N LEU A 156 -5.23 10.03 -12.52
CA LEU A 156 -4.42 11.16 -12.96
C LEU A 156 -3.93 11.99 -11.76
N ARG A 157 -4.80 12.29 -10.80
CA ARG A 157 -4.45 13.08 -9.60
C ARG A 157 -3.52 12.35 -8.64
N GLU A 158 -3.53 11.00 -8.62
CA GLU A 158 -2.58 10.22 -7.82
C GLU A 158 -1.14 10.37 -8.31
N LEU A 159 -0.94 10.50 -9.63
CA LEU A 159 0.40 10.71 -10.22
C LEU A 159 0.75 12.19 -10.35
N TYR A 160 -0.24 13.03 -10.66
CA TYR A 160 -0.11 14.45 -10.92
C TYR A 160 -1.09 15.26 -10.06
N PRO A 161 -0.74 15.61 -8.82
CA PRO A 161 -1.65 16.29 -7.90
C PRO A 161 -2.20 17.63 -8.40
N LYS A 162 -1.46 18.31 -9.28
CA LYS A 162 -1.84 19.60 -9.88
C LYS A 162 -2.51 19.47 -11.25
N ALA A 163 -2.80 18.25 -11.69
CA ALA A 163 -3.35 18.04 -13.02
C ALA A 163 -4.82 18.45 -13.14
N ASN A 164 -5.14 19.05 -14.28
CA ASN A 164 -6.50 19.43 -14.66
C ASN A 164 -6.93 18.63 -15.88
N LEU A 165 -8.17 18.13 -15.84
CA LEU A 165 -8.81 17.40 -16.93
C LEU A 165 -9.97 18.25 -17.44
N TYR A 166 -9.86 18.71 -18.68
CA TYR A 166 -10.87 19.49 -19.39
C TYR A 166 -11.60 18.60 -20.39
N ILE A 167 -12.92 18.69 -20.40
CA ILE A 167 -13.80 17.92 -21.28
C ILE A 167 -14.40 18.89 -22.27
N HIS A 168 -14.28 18.59 -23.57
CA HIS A 168 -14.83 19.43 -24.63
C HIS A 168 -16.35 19.29 -24.67
N SER A 169 -17.08 20.42 -24.75
CA SER A 169 -18.54 20.42 -24.82
C SER A 169 -19.07 19.84 -26.12
N GLU A 170 -18.34 20.02 -27.22
CA GLU A 170 -18.72 19.57 -28.56
C GLU A 170 -18.40 18.08 -28.78
N ASN A 171 -17.36 17.56 -28.12
CA ASN A 171 -16.98 16.15 -28.18
C ASN A 171 -16.57 15.63 -26.80
N LEU A 172 -17.51 14.95 -26.13
CA LEU A 172 -17.32 14.36 -24.80
C LEU A 172 -16.24 13.27 -24.74
N ARG A 173 -15.75 12.80 -25.91
CA ARG A 173 -14.65 11.83 -26.00
C ARG A 173 -13.29 12.48 -26.19
N LYS A 174 -13.23 13.81 -26.29
CA LYS A 174 -11.98 14.55 -26.39
C LYS A 174 -11.65 15.21 -25.06
N PHE A 175 -10.44 14.95 -24.57
CA PHE A 175 -9.94 15.48 -23.32
C PHE A 175 -8.68 16.30 -23.52
N THR A 176 -8.60 17.37 -22.76
CA THR A 176 -7.37 18.14 -22.63
C THR A 176 -6.85 18.01 -21.21
N ILE A 177 -5.59 17.59 -21.07
CA ILE A 177 -4.95 17.30 -19.80
C ILE A 177 -3.82 18.29 -19.59
N PHE A 178 -3.83 19.01 -18.47
CA PHE A 178 -2.68 19.77 -18.02
C PHE A 178 -2.02 19.04 -16.85
N THR A 179 -0.70 18.83 -16.88
CA THR A 179 0.03 18.08 -15.83
C THR A 179 0.86 18.97 -14.91
N GLY A 180 1.38 20.10 -15.43
CA GLY A 180 2.24 21.02 -14.68
C GLY A 180 3.68 20.53 -14.46
N VAL A 181 4.12 19.50 -15.20
CA VAL A 181 5.48 18.93 -15.11
C VAL A 181 6.21 19.05 -16.46
N ASP A 182 7.54 18.97 -16.44
CA ASP A 182 8.32 18.97 -17.68
C ASP A 182 8.09 17.70 -18.50
N LYS A 183 8.05 17.85 -19.82
CA LYS A 183 7.88 16.72 -20.75
C LYS A 183 9.18 15.90 -20.76
N THR A 184 9.13 14.70 -20.20
CA THR A 184 10.21 13.72 -20.31
C THR A 184 9.69 12.42 -20.93
N LYS A 185 10.59 11.54 -21.37
CA LYS A 185 10.20 10.24 -21.90
C LYS A 185 9.44 9.40 -20.87
N GLU A 186 9.89 9.41 -19.62
CA GLU A 186 9.24 8.68 -18.52
C GLU A 186 7.82 9.20 -18.25
N GLU A 187 7.63 10.52 -18.28
CA GLU A 187 6.32 11.13 -18.07
C GLU A 187 5.35 10.84 -19.22
N VAL A 188 5.84 10.78 -20.46
CA VAL A 188 5.04 10.34 -21.62
C VAL A 188 4.61 8.88 -21.46
N GLU A 189 5.54 7.98 -21.10
CA GLU A 189 5.22 6.56 -20.87
C GLU A 189 4.20 6.37 -19.72
N ARG A 190 4.29 7.19 -18.66
CA ARG A 190 3.33 7.21 -17.55
C ARG A 190 1.93 7.65 -17.99
N MET A 191 1.84 8.70 -18.81
CA MET A 191 0.56 9.16 -19.33
C MET A 191 -0.08 8.11 -20.25
N GLU A 192 0.69 7.53 -21.17
CA GLU A 192 0.20 6.46 -22.04
C GLU A 192 -0.29 5.25 -21.24
N MET A 193 0.38 4.91 -20.13
CA MET A 193 -0.07 3.84 -19.23
C MET A 193 -1.46 4.17 -18.65
N LEU A 194 -1.67 5.39 -18.15
CA LEU A 194 -2.97 5.81 -17.61
C LEU A 194 -4.06 5.74 -18.69
N GLU A 195 -3.79 6.24 -19.88
CA GLU A 195 -4.74 6.20 -21.00
C GLU A 195 -5.11 4.75 -21.34
N LYS A 196 -4.11 3.86 -21.50
CA LYS A 196 -4.33 2.43 -21.81
C LYS A 196 -5.11 1.69 -20.73
N LEU A 197 -4.97 2.08 -19.46
CA LEU A 197 -5.64 1.43 -18.33
C LEU A 197 -7.08 1.91 -18.13
N PHE A 198 -7.32 3.20 -18.31
CA PHE A 198 -8.53 3.85 -17.82
C PHE A 198 -9.43 4.42 -18.90
N LEU A 199 -8.93 4.65 -20.11
CA LEU A 199 -9.72 5.24 -21.19
C LEU A 199 -10.05 4.21 -22.28
N PRO A 200 -11.30 4.17 -22.76
CA PRO A 200 -11.65 3.42 -23.96
C PRO A 200 -10.91 3.96 -25.19
N ILE A 201 -10.69 3.10 -26.18
CA ILE A 201 -9.96 3.41 -27.44
C ILE A 201 -10.60 4.59 -28.21
N SER A 202 -11.88 4.86 -28.00
CA SER A 202 -12.61 5.94 -28.67
C SER A 202 -12.36 7.34 -28.09
N TYR A 203 -11.55 7.46 -27.04
CA TYR A 203 -11.21 8.73 -26.43
C TYR A 203 -9.90 9.28 -27.00
N GLU A 204 -9.89 10.59 -27.21
CA GLU A 204 -8.73 11.34 -27.67
C GLU A 204 -8.23 12.24 -26.54
N THR A 205 -6.92 12.29 -26.33
CA THR A 205 -6.28 13.05 -25.26
C THR A 205 -5.20 13.98 -25.81
N ASP A 206 -5.27 15.25 -25.42
CA ASP A 206 -4.24 16.26 -25.69
C ASP A 206 -3.55 16.67 -24.38
N VAL A 207 -2.24 16.45 -24.28
CA VAL A 207 -1.49 16.61 -23.02
C VAL A 207 -0.58 17.85 -23.07
N PHE A 208 -0.89 18.80 -22.19
CA PHE A 208 -0.10 20.00 -21.90
C PHE A 208 0.76 19.77 -20.67
N TRP A 209 2.08 19.81 -20.87
CA TRP A 209 3.07 19.43 -19.86
C TRP A 209 3.34 20.56 -18.85
N LYS A 210 4.40 21.35 -19.10
CA LYS A 210 4.86 22.39 -18.18
C LYS A 210 3.95 23.62 -18.18
N TYR A 211 3.43 23.94 -19.36
CA TYR A 211 2.72 25.18 -19.63
C TYR A 211 1.25 24.91 -19.88
N HIS A 212 0.40 25.73 -19.25
CA HIS A 212 -1.04 25.65 -19.43
C HIS A 212 -1.42 26.24 -20.81
N PHE A 213 -2.50 25.74 -21.41
CA PHE A 213 -3.10 26.36 -22.60
C PHE A 213 -3.93 27.58 -22.19
N GLY A 214 -4.08 28.54 -23.09
CA GLY A 214 -4.77 29.80 -22.79
C GLY A 214 -6.27 29.55 -22.86
N ILE A 215 -7.00 29.91 -21.81
CA ILE A 215 -8.46 29.87 -21.82
C ILE A 215 -8.95 31.28 -22.10
N MET A 216 -9.58 31.49 -23.25
CA MET A 216 -10.19 32.77 -23.61
C MET A 216 -11.17 33.22 -22.51
N GLY A 217 -10.96 34.42 -21.98
CA GLY A 217 -11.76 34.98 -20.89
C GLY A 217 -11.27 34.69 -19.47
N VAL A 218 -10.14 33.99 -19.30
CA VAL A 218 -9.47 33.80 -18.00
C VAL A 218 -8.06 34.38 -18.08
N ASP A 219 -7.92 35.64 -17.68
CA ASP A 219 -6.69 36.43 -17.82
C ASP A 219 -5.48 35.77 -17.15
N GLU A 220 -5.67 35.07 -16.03
CA GLU A 220 -4.61 34.39 -15.30
C GLU A 220 -3.96 33.24 -16.10
N SER A 221 -4.68 32.69 -17.08
CA SER A 221 -4.20 31.62 -17.96
C SER A 221 -3.46 32.14 -19.21
N MET A 222 -3.56 33.43 -19.51
CA MET A 222 -3.05 34.06 -20.73
C MET A 222 -1.64 34.64 -20.50
N LYS A 223 -0.61 33.80 -20.60
CA LYS A 223 0.81 34.24 -20.47
C LYS A 223 1.55 34.18 -21.80
N ILE A 224 1.83 35.36 -22.37
CA ILE A 224 2.59 35.51 -23.63
C ILE A 224 3.90 34.70 -23.58
N GLY A 225 4.12 33.86 -24.59
CA GLY A 225 5.30 32.99 -24.72
C GLY A 225 5.29 31.70 -23.86
N LYS A 226 4.26 31.50 -23.03
CA LYS A 226 4.05 30.30 -22.21
C LYS A 226 2.69 29.66 -22.44
N THR A 227 2.08 29.94 -23.58
CA THR A 227 0.76 29.45 -23.95
C THR A 227 0.85 28.67 -25.25
N ALA A 228 0.29 27.48 -25.30
CA ALA A 228 0.04 26.78 -26.53
C ALA A 228 -1.36 27.11 -27.02
N ILE A 229 -1.49 27.43 -28.31
CA ILE A 229 -2.76 27.76 -28.97
C ILE A 229 -3.40 26.45 -29.41
N TYR A 230 -4.67 26.28 -29.08
CA TYR A 230 -5.50 25.12 -29.42
C TYR A 230 -6.75 25.59 -30.15
#